data_AF-A0A3D2RIF3-F1
#
_entry.id   AF-A0A3D2RIF3-F1
#
_cell.length_a   1.000
_cell.length_b   1.000
_cell.length_c   1.000
_cell.angle_alpha   90.00
_cell.angle_beta   90.00
_cell.angle_gamma   90.00
#
_symmetry.space_group_name_H-M   'P 1'
#
loop_
_entity.id
_entity.type
_entity.pdbx_description
1 polymer ?
#
loop_
_entity_poly.entity_id
_entity_poly.type
_entity_poly.pdbx_seq_one_letter_code
_entity_poly.pdbx_strand_id
1 'polypeptide(L)'
;WVGGDYACGDAIFLHSLTVHQGCDNVSGDRLRLSLDYRYQPRSHPVRADSLLPHMQWLTWEEVYADWEDGDPVREYWGEWDLDVFKAQR
;
A
#
# COMPACT_ATOMS: atom_id res chain seq x y z
N TRP A 1 -12.87 7.02 19.83
CA TRP A 1 -12.70 6.53 18.45
C TRP A 1 -13.95 6.85 17.66
N VAL A 2 -13.81 7.22 16.39
CA VAL A 2 -14.93 7.40 15.45
C VAL A 2 -14.82 6.28 14.42
N GLY A 3 -15.95 5.64 14.10
CA GLY A 3 -16.01 4.53 13.15
C GLY A 3 -17.39 4.48 12.48
N GLY A 4 -17.54 3.53 11.56
CA GLY A 4 -18.78 3.33 10.80
C GLY A 4 -18.68 2.10 9.90
N ASP A 5 -19.79 1.78 9.24
CA ASP A 5 -19.86 0.71 8.28
C ASP A 5 -19.30 1.15 6.92
N TYR A 6 -18.66 0.21 6.21
CA TYR A 6 -18.13 0.40 4.88
C TYR A 6 -18.54 -0.75 3.99
N ALA A 7 -18.82 -0.46 2.73
CA ALA A 7 -19.06 -1.45 1.69
C ALA A 7 -17.76 -1.79 0.93
N CYS A 8 -17.76 -2.92 0.22
CA CYS A 8 -16.66 -3.26 -0.68
C CYS A 8 -16.52 -2.19 -1.77
N GLY A 9 -15.34 -1.58 -1.85
CA GLY A 9 -15.04 -0.49 -2.77
C GLY A 9 -14.96 0.89 -2.10
N ASP A 10 -15.46 1.04 -0.88
CA ASP A 10 -15.26 2.28 -0.12
C ASP A 10 -13.78 2.43 0.26
N ALA A 11 -13.30 3.68 0.22
CA ALA A 11 -11.93 4.02 0.56
C ALA A 11 -11.89 5.08 1.67
N ILE A 12 -10.92 4.93 2.58
CA ILE A 12 -10.66 5.89 3.65
C ILE A 12 -9.25 6.43 3.47
N PHE A 13 -9.11 7.75 3.44
CA PHE A 13 -7.82 8.43 3.43
C PHE A 13 -7.56 9.02 4.82
N LEU A 14 -6.42 8.66 5.40
CA LEU A 14 -5.97 9.18 6.68
C LEU A 14 -4.70 10.00 6.46
N HIS A 15 -4.62 11.17 7.08
CA HIS A 15 -3.36 11.91 7.14
C HIS A 15 -2.32 11.08 7.91
N SER A 16 -1.04 11.17 7.55
CA SER A 16 0.05 10.36 8.14
C SER A 16 0.18 10.49 9.66
N LEU A 17 -0.30 11.60 10.22
CA LEU A 17 -0.32 11.89 11.67
C LEU A 17 -1.65 11.55 12.35
N THR A 18 -2.60 10.93 11.64
CA THR A 18 -3.89 10.56 12.22
C THR A 18 -3.70 9.35 13.14
N VAL A 19 -4.00 9.52 14.42
CA VAL A 19 -4.06 8.40 15.37
C VAL A 19 -5.27 7.53 15.04
N HIS A 20 -5.03 6.28 14.68
CA HIS A 20 -6.06 5.32 14.29
C HIS A 20 -5.74 3.92 14.85
N GLN A 21 -6.78 3.10 15.00
CA GLN A 21 -6.65 1.68 15.33
C GLN A 21 -7.76 0.87 14.66
N GLY A 22 -7.54 -0.42 14.47
CA GLY A 22 -8.57 -1.35 14.06
C GLY A 22 -9.62 -1.53 15.16
N CYS A 23 -10.88 -1.75 14.77
CA CYS A 23 -11.93 -2.19 15.69
C CYS A 23 -12.01 -3.73 15.68
N ASP A 24 -12.42 -4.31 16.81
CA ASP A 24 -12.66 -5.75 16.91
C ASP A 24 -13.74 -6.20 15.93
N ASN A 25 -13.56 -7.40 15.36
CA ASN A 25 -14.57 -8.01 14.52
C ASN A 25 -15.59 -8.78 15.39
N VAL A 26 -16.72 -8.13 15.70
CA VAL A 26 -17.78 -8.67 16.58
C VAL A 26 -18.91 -9.39 15.81
N SER A 27 -18.75 -9.59 14.51
CA SER A 27 -19.78 -10.18 13.65
C SER A 27 -20.08 -11.66 13.95
N GLY A 28 -19.10 -12.40 14.49
CA GLY A 28 -19.22 -13.81 14.88
C GLY A 28 -19.24 -14.81 13.73
N ASP A 29 -19.61 -14.40 12.51
CA ASP A 29 -19.86 -15.28 11.37
C ASP A 29 -19.13 -14.90 10.07
N ARG A 30 -18.36 -13.79 10.06
CA ARG A 30 -17.66 -13.32 8.87
C ARG A 30 -16.30 -12.72 9.20
N LEU A 31 -15.39 -12.75 8.23
CA LEU A 31 -14.11 -12.06 8.31
C LEU A 31 -14.26 -10.61 7.81
N ARG A 32 -13.56 -9.68 8.45
CA ARG A 32 -13.33 -8.33 7.91
C ARG A 32 -12.00 -8.32 7.19
N LEU A 33 -12.03 -8.13 5.87
CA LEU A 33 -10.84 -7.99 5.03
C LEU A 33 -10.71 -6.54 4.55
N SER A 34 -9.49 -6.02 4.65
CA SER A 34 -9.13 -4.67 4.18
C SER A 34 -7.68 -4.66 3.72
N LEU A 35 -7.33 -3.70 2.89
CA LEU A 35 -5.96 -3.47 2.41
C LEU A 35 -5.60 -2.01 2.70
N ASP A 36 -4.37 -1.76 3.14
CA ASP A 36 -3.88 -0.41 3.43
C ASP A 36 -2.63 -0.07 2.62
N TYR A 37 -2.72 1.02 1.87
CA TYR A 37 -1.65 1.56 1.02
C TYR A 37 -1.20 2.93 1.52
N ARG A 38 0.03 3.32 1.20
CA ARG A 38 0.57 4.65 1.51
C ARG A 38 0.84 5.38 0.21
N TYR A 39 0.43 6.64 0.15
CA TYR A 39 0.61 7.51 -1.00
C TYR A 39 1.41 8.74 -0.59
N GLN A 40 2.26 9.21 -1.49
CA GLN A 40 2.96 10.47 -1.37
C GLN A 40 2.97 11.19 -2.71
N PRO A 41 3.11 12.54 -2.74
CA PRO A 41 3.32 13.24 -3.99
C PRO A 41 4.62 12.79 -4.66
N ARG A 42 4.59 12.59 -5.98
CA ARG A 42 5.76 12.21 -6.79
C ARG A 42 6.91 13.22 -6.72
N SER A 43 6.61 14.49 -6.43
CA SER A 43 7.60 15.56 -6.29
C SER A 43 8.39 15.52 -4.98
N HIS A 44 8.05 14.62 -4.06
CA HIS A 44 8.74 14.48 -2.77
C HIS A 44 9.73 13.32 -2.82
N PRO A 45 10.82 13.38 -2.03
CA PRO A 45 11.77 12.28 -1.95
C PRO A 45 11.09 10.97 -1.53
N VAL A 46 11.41 9.88 -2.23
CA VAL A 46 10.89 8.54 -1.99
C VAL A 46 11.94 7.72 -1.26
N ARG A 47 11.55 7.09 -0.16
CA ARG A 47 12.45 6.16 0.54
C ARG A 47 12.58 4.88 -0.29
N ALA A 48 13.81 4.45 -0.57
CA ALA A 48 14.08 3.36 -1.51
C ALA A 48 13.34 2.04 -1.18
N ASP A 49 13.14 1.73 0.10
CA ASP A 49 12.42 0.54 0.56
C ASP A 49 10.90 0.63 0.39
N SER A 50 10.34 1.83 0.18
CA SER A 50 8.91 2.02 -0.13
C SER A 50 8.56 1.57 -1.56
N LEU A 51 9.57 1.36 -2.40
CA LEU A 51 9.45 0.80 -3.76
C LEU A 51 9.62 -0.72 -3.79
N LEU A 52 9.74 -1.38 -2.63
CA LEU A 52 9.87 -2.83 -2.53
C LEU A 52 8.56 -3.44 -1.98
N PRO A 53 8.29 -4.73 -2.27
CA PRO A 53 7.14 -5.42 -1.70
C PRO A 53 7.15 -5.37 -0.16
N HIS A 54 5.95 -5.34 0.45
CA HIS A 54 5.80 -5.22 1.88
C HIS A 54 6.55 -6.34 2.63
N MET A 55 7.31 -5.96 3.66
CA MET A 55 8.20 -6.85 4.44
C MET A 55 9.27 -7.61 3.62
N GLN A 56 9.35 -7.39 2.30
CA GLN A 56 10.23 -8.12 1.39
C GLN A 56 10.12 -9.65 1.54
N TRP A 57 8.91 -10.15 1.82
CA TRP A 57 8.64 -11.59 1.83
C TRP A 57 8.65 -12.20 0.42
N LEU A 58 8.46 -11.35 -0.58
CA LEU A 58 8.49 -11.67 -2.00
C LEU A 58 9.30 -10.59 -2.72
N THR A 59 9.82 -10.96 -3.89
CA THR A 59 10.37 -10.07 -4.91
C THR A 59 9.27 -9.56 -5.84
N TRP A 60 9.53 -8.50 -6.62
CA TRP A 60 8.59 -8.06 -7.65
C TRP A 60 8.37 -9.12 -8.75
N GLU A 61 9.41 -9.89 -9.09
CA GLU A 61 9.30 -11.01 -10.03
C GLU A 61 8.29 -12.05 -9.54
N GLU A 62 8.34 -12.45 -8.27
CA GLU A 62 7.38 -13.39 -7.68
C GLU A 62 5.97 -12.81 -7.60
N VAL A 63 5.83 -11.51 -7.30
CA VAL A 63 4.52 -10.83 -7.28
C VAL A 63 3.86 -10.84 -8.66
N TYR A 64 4.67 -10.69 -9.72
CA TYR A 64 4.19 -10.62 -11.11
C TYR A 64 4.23 -11.96 -11.85
N ALA A 65 4.56 -13.07 -11.20
CA ALA A 65 4.82 -14.36 -11.86
C ALA A 65 3.66 -14.87 -12.73
N ASP A 66 2.42 -14.61 -12.30
CA ASP A 66 1.20 -15.02 -12.99
C ASP A 66 0.49 -13.87 -13.72
N TRP A 67 1.14 -12.71 -13.85
CA TRP A 67 0.57 -11.55 -14.55
C TRP A 67 0.84 -11.65 -16.05
N GLU A 68 -0.01 -11.00 -16.84
CA GLU A 68 0.22 -10.92 -18.29
C GLU A 68 1.53 -10.18 -18.61
N ASP A 69 2.21 -10.65 -19.64
CA ASP A 69 3.41 -9.99 -20.14
C ASP A 69 3.08 -8.60 -20.68
N GLY A 70 3.83 -7.59 -20.23
CA GLY A 70 3.64 -6.21 -20.65
C GLY A 70 2.41 -5.52 -20.02
N ASP A 71 1.84 -6.05 -18.95
CA ASP A 71 0.80 -5.36 -18.19
C ASP A 71 1.28 -3.93 -17.81
N PRO A 72 0.53 -2.88 -18.19
CA PRO A 72 0.97 -1.49 -18.05
C PRO A 72 1.17 -1.02 -16.61
N VAL A 73 0.68 -1.77 -15.62
CA VAL A 73 0.86 -1.43 -14.20
C VAL A 73 2.03 -2.16 -13.54
N ARG A 74 2.72 -3.07 -14.26
CA ARG A 74 3.95 -3.69 -13.74
C ARG A 74 5.06 -2.65 -13.68
N GLU A 75 5.59 -2.45 -12.47
CA GLU A 75 6.73 -1.55 -12.21
C GLU A 75 6.56 -0.15 -12.83
N TYR A 76 5.32 0.33 -12.97
CA TYR A 76 4.99 1.56 -13.72
C TYR A 76 5.78 2.80 -13.26
N TRP A 77 6.22 2.80 -11.99
CA TRP A 77 6.98 3.88 -11.38
C TRP A 77 8.43 3.94 -11.86
N GLY A 78 8.96 2.88 -12.49
CA GLY A 78 10.32 2.83 -13.03
C GLY A 78 10.56 3.85 -14.14
N GLU A 79 9.49 4.25 -14.85
CA GLU A 79 9.51 5.29 -15.89
C GLU A 79 9.44 6.72 -15.33
N TRP A 80 9.33 6.87 -14.00
CA TRP A 80 9.21 8.18 -13.36
C TRP A 80 10.57 8.67 -12.89
N ASP A 81 10.84 9.96 -13.13
CA ASP A 81 11.98 10.66 -12.53
C ASP A 81 11.68 10.94 -11.05
N LEU A 82 12.06 10.00 -10.18
CA LEU A 82 11.84 10.05 -8.73
C LEU A 82 13.14 10.35 -8.00
N ASP A 83 13.09 11.27 -7.03
CA ASP A 83 14.18 11.50 -6.08
C ASP A 83 14.18 10.38 -5.03
N VAL A 84 14.96 9.32 -5.27
CA VAL A 84 15.01 8.14 -4.40
C VAL A 84 16.21 8.22 -3.46
N PHE A 85 15.95 8.11 -2.15
CA PHE A 85 17.00 8.12 -1.13
C PHE A 85 17.00 6.84 -0.28
N LYS A 86 18.18 6.46 0.22
CA LYS A 86 18.34 5.42 1.24
C LYS A 86 18.37 6.07 2.62
N ALA A 87 17.53 5.60 3.54
CA ALA A 87 17.61 6.05 4.93
C ALA A 87 18.97 5.67 5.53
N GLN A 88 19.64 6.62 6.16
CA GLN A 88 20.82 6.33 6.98
C GLN A 88 20.35 5.61 8.25
N ARG A 89 21.05 4.52 8.60
CA ARG A 89 20.83 3.80 9.86
C ARG A 89 21.37 4.60 11.04
#